data_AF-A0A0D0D5T3-F1
#
_entry.id   AF-A0A0D0D5T3-F1
#
_cell.length_a   1.000
_cell.length_b   1.000
_cell.length_c   1.000
_cell.angle_alpha   90.00
_cell.angle_beta   90.00
_cell.angle_gamma   90.00
#
_symmetry.space_group_name_H-M   'P 1'
#
loop_
_entity.id
_entity.type
_entity.pdbx_description
1 polymer ?
#
loop_
_entity_poly.entity_id
_entity_poly.type
_entity_poly.pdbx_seq_one_letter_code
_entity_poly.pdbx_strand_id
1 'polypeptide(L)'
;DDVPPFLRVPRGGNHLTLVDVTGVHFLRVRYCICPTSQPFHMQLLESGLLSATVDQPKMVFSFSVLNDFIRDNLECGTSASNYYNKLRRITSNVFPHLVPVSASAVGLFVR
;
A
#
# COMPACT_ATOMS: atom_id res chain seq x y z
N ASP A 1 -17.97 -3.50 -18.40
CA ASP A 1 -16.68 -3.23 -17.73
C ASP A 1 -15.61 -4.22 -18.17
N ASP A 2 -14.99 -3.99 -19.33
CA ASP A 2 -13.88 -4.81 -19.83
C ASP A 2 -12.55 -4.32 -19.26
N VAL A 3 -12.31 -4.59 -17.97
CA VAL A 3 -10.99 -4.38 -17.36
C VAL A 3 -10.10 -5.56 -17.78
N PRO A 4 -9.00 -5.31 -18.52
CA PRO A 4 -8.09 -6.34 -18.98
C PRO A 4 -7.61 -7.24 -17.83
N PRO A 5 -7.39 -8.54 -18.05
CA PRO A 5 -7.03 -9.49 -16.98
C PRO A 5 -5.83 -9.09 -16.13
N PHE A 6 -4.84 -8.41 -16.72
CA PHE A 6 -3.65 -7.91 -16.02
C PHE A 6 -3.92 -6.73 -15.08
N LEU A 7 -5.07 -6.07 -15.22
CA LEU A 7 -5.53 -4.97 -14.37
C LEU A 7 -6.48 -5.45 -13.25
N ARG A 8 -6.72 -6.76 -13.15
CA ARG A 8 -7.64 -7.30 -12.15
C ARG A 8 -6.94 -7.42 -10.80
N VAL A 9 -7.50 -6.75 -9.80
CA VAL A 9 -7.13 -6.96 -8.40
C VAL A 9 -7.45 -8.42 -8.01
N PRO A 10 -6.51 -9.17 -7.41
CA PRO A 10 -6.78 -10.50 -6.88
C PRO A 10 -7.94 -10.44 -5.88
N ARG A 11 -9.04 -11.16 -6.16
CA ARG A 11 -10.20 -11.23 -5.26
C ARG A 11 -10.08 -12.46 -4.37
N GLY A 12 -10.06 -12.25 -3.05
CA GLY A 12 -10.05 -13.29 -2.02
C GLY A 12 -8.68 -13.53 -1.38
N GLY A 13 -8.62 -13.47 -0.04
CA GLY A 13 -7.39 -13.57 0.78
C GLY A 13 -6.97 -12.25 1.43
N ASN A 14 -6.03 -12.29 2.38
CA ASN A 14 -5.47 -11.12 3.09
C ASN A 14 -4.60 -10.25 2.16
N HIS A 15 -5.24 -9.43 1.33
CA HIS A 15 -4.56 -8.51 0.41
C HIS A 15 -4.58 -7.09 0.96
N LEU A 16 -3.43 -6.41 0.88
CA LEU A 16 -3.26 -5.01 1.28
C LEU A 16 -2.77 -4.19 0.09
N THR A 17 -3.22 -2.95 0.00
CA THR A 17 -2.63 -1.96 -0.90
C THR A 17 -1.49 -1.25 -0.16
N LEU A 18 -0.24 -1.48 -0.55
CA LEU A 18 0.90 -0.76 -0.01
C LEU A 18 1.12 0.52 -0.80
N VAL A 19 1.15 1.64 -0.10
CA VAL A 19 1.59 2.92 -0.63
C VAL A 19 3.01 3.14 -0.16
N ASP A 20 3.94 3.27 -1.11
CA ASP A 20 5.36 3.48 -0.88
C ASP A 20 5.89 4.60 -1.80
N VAL A 21 7.09 5.12 -1.54
CA VAL A 21 7.76 6.11 -2.40
C VAL A 21 7.98 5.59 -3.83
N THR A 22 8.09 4.27 -3.99
CA THR A 22 8.20 3.61 -5.29
C THR A 22 6.87 3.47 -6.03
N GLY A 23 5.75 3.83 -5.40
CA GLY A 23 4.41 3.74 -5.98
C GLY A 23 3.43 2.95 -5.11
N VAL A 24 2.35 2.49 -5.74
CA VAL A 24 1.25 1.77 -5.09
C VAL A 24 1.27 0.31 -5.53
N HIS A 25 1.41 -0.58 -4.56
CA HIS A 25 1.63 -2.02 -4.76
C HIS A 25 0.51 -2.85 -4.14
N PHE A 26 0.33 -4.07 -4.66
CA PHE A 26 -0.56 -5.06 -4.05
C PHE A 26 0.25 -6.08 -3.25
N LEU A 27 0.05 -6.10 -1.93
CA LEU A 27 0.65 -7.08 -1.04
C LEU A 27 -0.31 -8.22 -0.75
N ARG A 28 0.23 -9.44 -0.67
CA ARG A 28 -0.44 -10.55 0.01
C ARG A 28 0.23 -10.79 1.34
N VAL A 29 -0.49 -10.61 2.42
CA VAL A 29 0.06 -10.70 3.77
C VAL A 29 -0.30 -12.03 4.40
N ARG A 30 0.69 -12.67 5.01
CA ARG A 30 0.49 -13.81 5.91
C ARG A 30 0.86 -13.39 7.31
N TYR A 31 -0.15 -13.27 8.15
CA TYR A 31 0.00 -12.97 9.57
C TYR A 31 0.44 -14.21 10.33
N CYS A 32 1.23 -14.00 11.37
CA CYS A 32 1.54 -15.00 12.37
C CYS A 32 0.29 -15.25 13.22
N ILE A 33 -0.03 -16.52 13.47
CA ILE A 33 -1.20 -16.95 14.27
C ILE A 33 -0.80 -17.73 15.52
N CYS A 34 0.46 -17.57 15.96
CA CYS A 34 0.95 -18.21 17.17
C CYS A 34 0.19 -17.73 18.42
N PRO A 35 0.05 -18.55 19.48
CA PRO A 35 -0.64 -18.15 20.72
C PRO A 35 -0.03 -16.92 21.41
N THR A 36 1.25 -16.67 21.19
CA THR A 36 2.01 -15.51 21.70
C THR A 36 2.09 -14.37 20.69
N SER A 37 1.43 -14.49 19.54
CA SER A 37 1.53 -13.50 18.46
C SER A 37 0.81 -12.20 18.84
N GLN A 38 1.38 -11.09 18.38
CA GLN A 38 0.77 -9.78 18.57
C GLN A 38 -0.46 -9.60 17.68
N PRO A 39 -1.34 -8.63 18.00
CA PRO A 39 -2.45 -8.25 17.12
C PRO A 39 -1.97 -7.88 15.70
N PHE A 40 -2.82 -8.11 14.69
CA PHE A 40 -2.48 -7.91 13.28
C PHE A 40 -1.91 -6.52 12.95
N HIS A 41 -2.43 -5.47 13.59
CA HIS A 41 -1.96 -4.10 13.36
C HIS A 41 -0.56 -3.87 13.94
N MET A 42 -0.20 -4.52 15.05
CA MET A 42 1.15 -4.44 15.62
C MET A 42 2.15 -5.23 14.78
N GLN A 43 1.75 -6.42 14.32
CA GLN A 43 2.52 -7.21 13.35
C GLN A 43 2.90 -6.37 12.10
N LEU A 44 1.95 -5.61 11.54
CA LEU A 44 2.24 -4.70 10.41
C LEU A 44 3.20 -3.57 10.81
N LEU A 45 2.99 -2.99 11.99
CA LEU A 45 3.83 -1.91 12.50
C LEU A 45 5.29 -2.35 12.69
N GLU A 46 5.51 -3.54 13.27
CA GLU A 46 6.83 -4.15 13.41
C GLU A 46 7.50 -4.43 12.06
N SER A 47 6.69 -4.66 11.02
CA SER A 47 7.16 -4.82 9.64
C SER A 47 7.46 -3.48 8.94
N GLY A 48 7.34 -2.35 9.64
CA GLY A 48 7.58 -1.02 9.07
C GLY A 48 6.40 -0.45 8.30
N LEU A 49 5.19 -0.98 8.49
CA LEU A 49 3.98 -0.58 7.77
C LEU A 49 2.91 -0.04 8.71
N LEU A 50 2.37 1.12 8.36
CA LEU A 50 1.27 1.75 9.07
C LEU A 50 -0.05 1.48 8.36
N SER A 51 -1.01 0.92 9.10
CA SER A 51 -2.36 0.69 8.57
C SER A 51 -3.16 1.98 8.51
N ALA A 52 -3.88 2.20 7.40
CA ALA A 52 -4.83 3.31 7.29
C ALA A 52 -6.01 3.16 8.26
N THR A 53 -6.41 1.91 8.52
CA THR A 53 -7.55 1.52 9.34
C THR A 53 -7.16 0.34 10.23
N VAL A 54 -7.53 0.41 11.51
CA VAL A 54 -7.14 -0.60 12.51
C VAL A 54 -7.94 -1.90 12.37
N ASP A 55 -9.24 -1.81 12.06
CA ASP A 55 -10.13 -2.98 12.07
C ASP A 55 -9.98 -3.89 10.84
N GLN A 56 -9.77 -3.29 9.68
CA GLN A 56 -9.50 -3.99 8.42
C GLN A 56 -8.55 -3.14 7.59
N PRO A 57 -7.22 -3.33 7.74
CA PRO A 57 -6.30 -2.68 6.85
C PRO A 57 -6.58 -3.21 5.45
N LYS A 58 -7.07 -2.35 4.56
CA LYS A 58 -7.05 -2.58 3.11
C LYS A 58 -5.92 -1.79 2.46
N MET A 59 -5.38 -0.82 3.19
CA MET A 59 -4.35 0.09 2.77
C MET A 59 -3.34 0.24 3.90
N VAL A 60 -2.06 0.15 3.54
CA VAL A 60 -0.92 0.33 4.42
C VAL A 60 0.06 1.30 3.78
N PHE A 61 0.75 2.07 4.60
CA PHE A 61 1.75 3.05 4.19
C PHE A 61 3.11 2.65 4.75
N SER A 62 4.16 2.75 3.95
CA SER A 62 5.52 2.68 4.49
C SER A 62 5.85 3.95 5.26
N PHE A 63 6.76 3.86 6.25
CA PHE A 63 7.28 5.07 6.89
C PHE A 63 8.00 5.99 5.89
N SER A 64 8.62 5.42 4.86
CA SER A 64 9.29 6.17 3.80
C SER A 64 8.33 7.12 3.09
N VAL A 65 7.13 6.65 2.72
CA VAL A 65 6.17 7.49 1.99
C VAL A 65 5.58 8.60 2.88
N LEU A 66 5.43 8.33 4.17
CA LEU A 66 4.97 9.36 5.11
C LEU A 66 6.02 10.45 5.30
N ASN A 67 7.29 10.08 5.42
CA ASN A 67 8.39 11.03 5.52
C ASN A 67 8.56 11.86 4.24
N ASP A 68 8.43 11.23 3.07
CA ASP A 68 8.50 11.91 1.77
C ASP A 68 7.32 12.88 1.58
N PHE A 69 6.11 12.46 1.96
CA PHE A 69 4.94 13.35 1.96
C PHE A 69 5.12 14.58 2.86
N ILE A 70 5.64 14.41 4.08
CA ILE A 70 5.90 15.54 4.98
C ILE A 70 6.87 16.55 4.34
N ARG A 71 7.92 16.07 3.66
CA ARG A 71 8.87 16.94 2.94
C ARG A 71 8.21 17.68 1.79
N ASP A 72 7.50 16.98 0.90
CA ASP A 72 6.78 17.58 -0.23
C ASP A 72 5.71 18.58 0.21
N ASN A 73 5.07 18.32 1.36
CA ASN A 73 4.10 19.22 1.96
C ASN A 73 4.76 20.49 2.51
N LEU A 74 5.89 20.36 3.21
CA LEU A 74 6.62 21.48 3.79
C LEU A 74 7.31 22.35 2.73
N GLU A 75 7.95 21.74 1.73
CA GLU A 75 8.73 22.47 0.73
C GLU A 75 7.86 23.11 -0.35
N CYS A 76 6.82 22.41 -0.79
CA CYS A 76 6.04 22.80 -1.97
C CYS A 76 4.55 23.03 -1.69
N GLY A 77 4.09 22.87 -0.44
CA GLY A 77 2.66 22.96 -0.11
C GLY A 77 1.84 21.85 -0.77
N THR A 78 2.47 20.72 -1.11
CA THR A 78 1.81 19.64 -1.85
C THR A 78 0.70 19.03 -1.00
N SER A 79 -0.53 19.02 -1.52
CA SER A 79 -1.65 18.35 -0.88
C SER A 79 -1.50 16.83 -0.95
N ALA A 80 -2.11 16.11 -0.01
CA ALA A 80 -2.11 14.64 0.00
C ALA A 80 -2.67 14.04 -1.30
N SER A 81 -3.68 14.67 -1.92
CA SER A 81 -4.25 14.23 -3.19
C SER A 81 -3.28 14.40 -4.36
N ASN A 82 -2.54 15.51 -4.42
CA ASN A 82 -1.53 15.75 -5.46
C ASN A 82 -0.35 14.79 -5.29
N TYR A 83 0.08 14.57 -4.05
CA TYR A 83 1.12 13.61 -3.73
C TYR A 83 0.71 12.17 -4.11
N TYR A 84 -0.51 11.76 -3.78
CA TYR A 84 -1.02 10.46 -4.21
C TYR A 84 -1.10 10.36 -5.75
N ASN A 85 -1.51 11.43 -6.45
CA ASN A 85 -1.48 11.45 -7.92
C ASN A 85 -0.06 11.34 -8.50
N LYS A 86 0.96 11.92 -7.84
CA LYS A 86 2.38 11.69 -8.16
C LYS A 86 2.72 10.21 -8.03
N LEU A 87 2.38 9.57 -6.91
CA LEU A 87 2.60 8.12 -6.71
C LEU A 87 1.89 7.25 -7.75
N ARG A 88 0.67 7.62 -8.16
CA ARG A 88 -0.06 6.91 -9.23
C ARG A 88 0.69 6.96 -10.56
N ARG A 89 1.26 8.11 -10.92
CA ARG A 89 2.06 8.26 -12.15
C ARG A 89 3.39 7.50 -12.08
N ILE A 90 4.01 7.43 -10.90
CA ILE A 90 5.19 6.58 -10.66
C ILE A 90 4.82 5.09 -10.86
N THR A 91 3.66 4.67 -10.35
CA THR A 91 3.16 3.29 -10.46
C THR A 91 2.81 2.91 -11.89
N SER A 92 2.09 3.79 -12.59
CA SER A 92 1.74 3.62 -14.00
C SER A 92 1.59 4.97 -14.65
N ASN A 93 2.56 5.32 -15.50
CA ASN A 93 2.49 6.55 -16.27
C ASN A 93 1.43 6.47 -17.39
N VAL A 94 1.16 5.26 -17.91
CA VAL A 94 0.24 5.04 -19.03
C VAL A 94 -1.23 5.02 -18.55
N PHE A 95 -1.51 4.43 -17.39
CA PHE A 95 -2.87 4.32 -16.85
C PHE A 95 -2.95 4.73 -15.36
N PRO A 96 -2.62 5.98 -15.01
CA PRO A 96 -2.58 6.41 -13.62
C PRO A 96 -3.95 6.29 -12.92
N HIS A 97 -5.04 6.42 -13.69
CA HIS A 97 -6.40 6.31 -13.16
C HIS A 97 -6.79 4.88 -12.74
N LEU A 98 -6.08 3.86 -13.24
CA LEU A 98 -6.33 2.45 -12.92
C LEU A 98 -5.50 1.95 -11.75
N VAL A 99 -4.69 2.82 -11.12
CA VAL A 99 -3.84 2.45 -9.98
C VAL A 99 -4.69 1.99 -8.79
N PRO A 100 -4.39 0.80 -8.24
CA PRO A 100 -3.21 -0.04 -8.52
C PRO A 100 -3.39 -0.93 -9.78
N VAL A 101 -2.55 -0.69 -10.82
CA VAL A 101 -2.75 -1.19 -12.20
C VAL A 101 -2.17 -2.59 -12.41
N SER A 102 -1.27 -3.06 -11.57
CA SER A 102 -0.62 -4.35 -11.79
C SER A 102 -0.27 -4.98 -10.47
N ALA A 103 -0.71 -6.22 -10.27
CA ALA A 103 -0.36 -7.02 -9.13
C ALA A 103 1.14 -7.39 -9.19
N SER A 104 2.03 -6.44 -8.85
CA SER A 104 3.32 -6.81 -8.26
C SER A 104 2.99 -7.38 -6.89
N ALA A 105 2.61 -8.66 -6.89
CA ALA A 105 2.23 -9.38 -5.70
C ALA A 105 3.47 -9.60 -4.84
N VAL A 106 3.74 -8.67 -3.94
CA VAL A 106 4.79 -8.84 -2.95
C VAL A 106 4.21 -9.61 -1.78
N GLY A 107 4.82 -10.75 -1.47
CA GLY A 107 4.47 -11.54 -0.29
C GLY A 107 5.11 -10.92 0.94
N LEU A 108 4.31 -10.43 1.88
CA LEU A 108 4.80 -10.02 3.20
C LEU A 108 4.49 -11.12 4.20
N PHE A 109 5.55 -11.74 4.74
CA PHE A 109 5.43 -12.67 5.85
C PHE A 109 5.78 -11.93 7.13
N VAL A 110 4.78 -11.79 8.01
CA VAL A 110 4.99 -11.15 9.31
C VAL A 110 5.31 -12.23 10.34
N ARG A 111 6.30 -11.96 11.19
CA ARG A 111 6.95 -12.96 12.05
C ARG A 111 6.22 -13.16 13.37
#